data_AF-X6LUL2-F1
#
_entry.id   AF-X6LUL2-F1
#
_cell.length_a   1.000
_cell.length_b   1.000
_cell.length_c   1.000
_cell.angle_alpha   90.00
_cell.angle_beta   90.00
_cell.angle_gamma   90.00
#
_symmetry.space_group_name_H-M   'P 1'
#
loop_
_entity.id
_entity.type
_entity.pdbx_description
1 polymer ?
#
loop_
_entity_poly.entity_id
_entity_poly.type
_entity_poly.pdbx_seq_one_letter_code
_entity_poly.pdbx_strand_id
1 'polypeptide(L)'
;MNESQQLINNLNCIIQHEKQHWDMLASKYIVPFLQRLDYRFDDASAMLNEWEDAHTDSMRSLQELGRILSNVWTKSKNNEIISPFSSSSSSSFPKSLKTGRPNLIIANHNNKLWSVLSLYESIGLTPRAEHVLLCKETTTEEEVECLLLRALLYMKSNKAINVKAPLYCLVWPEKLQARTLEKVIKLPSQSRQTQLYLFAVVSSDRDNGLSYILREFKWNASEENVNPNSGIHNMYARELDLLTTKKADQKPFVRLYEVKDNNTGKTWTIRRDIKDLEQTTSKIQSVCIRFNSSDIDWENTVKVLWKYHPCQADNASKENSKNIEKNMKNLKYSKDNWIVYHIDISSC
;
A
#
# COMPACT_ATOMS: atom_id res chain seq x y z
N MET A 1 -7.35 -9.51 -13.29
CA MET A 1 -7.58 -10.98 -13.38
C MET A 1 -6.27 -11.76 -13.25
N ASN A 2 -5.17 -11.28 -13.84
CA ASN A 2 -3.87 -11.96 -13.79
C ASN A 2 -3.27 -12.08 -12.36
N GLU A 3 -3.40 -11.06 -11.50
CA GLU A 3 -2.83 -11.10 -10.15
C GLU A 3 -3.52 -12.16 -9.26
N SER A 4 -4.85 -12.27 -9.31
CA SER A 4 -5.60 -13.30 -8.59
C SER A 4 -5.21 -14.71 -9.03
N GLN A 5 -5.08 -14.93 -10.35
CA GLN A 5 -4.65 -16.23 -10.86
C GLN A 5 -3.20 -16.54 -10.46
N GLN A 6 -2.31 -15.56 -10.49
CA GLN A 6 -0.93 -15.71 -10.04
C GLN A 6 -0.86 -16.06 -8.55
N LEU A 7 -1.70 -15.43 -7.73
CA LEU A 7 -1.78 -15.72 -6.29
C LEU A 7 -2.27 -17.14 -6.04
N ILE A 8 -3.33 -17.57 -6.72
CA ILE A 8 -3.84 -18.96 -6.69
C ILE A 8 -2.73 -19.95 -7.09
N ASN A 9 -2.04 -19.67 -8.19
CA ASN A 9 -0.95 -20.52 -8.67
C ASN A 9 0.19 -20.59 -7.63
N ASN A 10 0.57 -19.46 -7.04
CA ASN A 10 1.59 -19.42 -5.99
C ASN A 10 1.16 -20.24 -4.76
N LEU A 11 -0.07 -20.09 -4.30
CA LEU A 11 -0.61 -20.87 -3.17
C LEU A 11 -0.55 -22.37 -3.46
N ASN A 12 -1.06 -22.79 -4.63
CA ASN A 12 -1.03 -24.19 -5.06
C ASN A 12 0.39 -24.75 -5.16
N CYS A 13 1.36 -23.94 -5.62
CA CYS A 13 2.75 -24.38 -5.67
C CYS A 13 3.37 -24.48 -4.28
N ILE A 14 3.10 -23.53 -3.39
CA ILE A 14 3.70 -23.51 -2.04
C ILE A 14 3.29 -24.75 -1.25
N ILE A 15 2.01 -25.12 -1.28
CA ILE A 15 1.52 -26.31 -0.55
C ILE A 15 2.10 -27.63 -1.08
N GLN A 16 2.65 -27.65 -2.29
CA GLN A 16 3.36 -28.82 -2.86
C GLN A 16 4.79 -28.96 -2.32
N HIS A 17 5.37 -27.91 -1.74
CA HIS A 17 6.66 -28.00 -1.05
C HIS A 17 6.51 -28.56 0.37
N GLU A 18 7.61 -29.04 0.93
CA GLU A 18 7.66 -29.46 2.33
C GLU A 18 7.30 -28.29 3.26
N LYS A 19 6.54 -28.56 4.33
CA LYS A 19 6.04 -27.54 5.26
C LYS A 19 7.13 -26.62 5.84
N GLN A 20 8.37 -27.11 5.93
CA GLN A 20 9.51 -26.31 6.39
C GLN A 20 9.87 -25.13 5.46
N HIS A 21 9.51 -25.17 4.17
CA HIS A 21 9.79 -24.09 3.21
C HIS A 21 8.61 -23.14 3.02
N TRP A 22 7.44 -23.44 3.60
CA TRP A 22 6.21 -22.67 3.40
C TRP A 22 6.35 -21.22 3.81
N ASP A 23 6.82 -20.95 5.03
CA ASP A 23 7.02 -19.59 5.54
C ASP A 23 7.92 -18.75 4.63
N MET A 24 9.00 -19.37 4.13
CA MET A 24 9.97 -18.71 3.26
C MET A 24 9.39 -18.37 1.89
N LEU A 25 8.62 -19.29 1.30
CA LEU A 25 7.97 -19.02 0.01
C LEU A 25 6.85 -17.98 0.19
N ALA A 26 6.06 -18.13 1.24
CA ALA A 26 4.95 -17.24 1.52
C ALA A 26 5.41 -15.81 1.80
N SER A 27 6.54 -15.62 2.48
CA SER A 27 7.09 -14.28 2.78
C SER A 27 7.40 -13.46 1.52
N LYS A 28 7.66 -14.09 0.37
CA LYS A 28 7.83 -13.40 -0.91
C LYS A 28 6.55 -13.34 -1.74
N TYR A 29 5.82 -14.45 -1.84
CA TYR A 29 4.78 -14.57 -2.87
C TYR A 29 3.36 -14.31 -2.39
N ILE A 30 3.11 -14.39 -1.08
CA ILE A 30 1.77 -14.32 -0.48
C ILE A 30 1.66 -13.15 0.49
N VAL A 31 2.56 -13.09 1.48
CA VAL A 31 2.55 -12.11 2.56
C VAL A 31 2.52 -10.67 2.03
N PRO A 32 3.34 -10.25 1.03
CA PRO A 32 3.30 -8.87 0.55
C PRO A 32 1.95 -8.47 -0.05
N PHE A 33 1.19 -9.43 -0.57
CA PHE A 33 -0.15 -9.19 -1.06
C PHE A 33 -1.15 -9.03 0.09
N LEU A 34 -1.11 -9.95 1.08
CA LEU A 34 -1.99 -9.89 2.25
C LEU A 34 -1.71 -8.67 3.14
N GLN A 35 -0.46 -8.22 3.17
CA GLN A 35 -0.05 -7.00 3.88
C GLN A 35 -0.65 -5.71 3.30
N ARG A 36 -1.22 -5.76 2.08
CA ARG A 36 -2.03 -4.67 1.54
C ARG A 36 -3.37 -4.55 2.28
N LEU A 37 -3.92 -5.66 2.79
CA LEU A 37 -5.19 -5.70 3.53
C LEU A 37 -4.97 -5.49 5.04
N ASP A 38 -3.94 -6.12 5.60
CA ASP A 38 -3.51 -5.94 6.99
C ASP A 38 -1.99 -5.82 7.07
N TYR A 39 -1.46 -4.63 7.41
CA TYR A 39 -0.02 -4.41 7.41
C TYR A 39 0.70 -5.23 8.50
N ARG A 40 -0.06 -5.75 9.49
CA ARG A 40 0.46 -6.61 10.55
C ARG A 40 0.38 -8.10 10.21
N PHE A 41 -0.11 -8.44 9.02
CA PHE A 41 -0.25 -9.84 8.62
C PHE A 41 1.12 -10.53 8.62
N ASP A 42 1.24 -11.57 9.44
CA ASP A 42 2.44 -12.41 9.58
C ASP A 42 2.12 -13.92 9.66
N ASP A 43 0.86 -14.31 9.85
CA ASP A 43 0.39 -15.69 9.97
C ASP A 43 0.13 -16.37 8.61
N ALA A 44 1.17 -16.48 7.80
CA ALA A 44 1.09 -17.17 6.51
C ALA A 44 0.82 -18.68 6.66
N SER A 45 1.34 -19.30 7.73
CA SER A 45 1.25 -20.75 7.92
C SER A 45 -0.19 -21.20 8.19
N ALA A 46 -0.96 -20.47 9.01
CA ALA A 46 -2.38 -20.81 9.22
C ALA A 46 -3.17 -20.68 7.92
N MET A 47 -2.92 -19.61 7.14
CA MET A 47 -3.57 -19.40 5.84
C MET A 47 -3.24 -20.51 4.85
N LEU A 48 -1.99 -20.97 4.78
CA LEU A 48 -1.60 -22.07 3.88
C LEU A 48 -2.23 -23.41 4.27
N ASN A 49 -2.35 -23.71 5.56
CA ASN A 49 -3.07 -24.92 6.00
C ASN A 49 -4.56 -24.85 5.60
N GLU A 50 -5.19 -23.69 5.73
CA GLU A 50 -6.58 -23.47 5.30
C GLU A 50 -6.74 -23.64 3.77
N TRP A 51 -5.73 -23.24 2.99
CA TRP A 51 -5.73 -23.42 1.53
C TRP A 51 -5.52 -24.88 1.10
N GLU A 52 -4.72 -25.65 1.85
CA GLU A 52 -4.44 -27.07 1.59
C GLU A 52 -5.74 -27.90 1.48
N ASP A 53 -6.79 -27.52 2.19
CA ASP A 53 -8.07 -28.25 2.21
C ASP A 53 -9.00 -27.96 1.00
N ALA A 54 -8.66 -26.99 0.13
CA ALA A 54 -9.60 -26.41 -0.85
C ALA A 54 -9.53 -26.95 -2.29
N HIS A 55 -9.03 -28.16 -2.53
CA HIS A 55 -8.68 -28.61 -3.88
C HIS A 55 -9.90 -28.88 -4.79
N THR A 56 -9.77 -28.55 -6.09
CA THR A 56 -10.46 -29.14 -7.29
C THR A 56 -11.45 -28.33 -8.16
N ASP A 57 -11.35 -27.00 -8.32
CA ASP A 57 -11.91 -26.26 -9.50
C ASP A 57 -11.43 -24.79 -9.52
N SER A 58 -11.24 -24.19 -10.71
CA SER A 58 -10.83 -22.79 -10.92
C SER A 58 -11.79 -21.76 -10.29
N MET A 59 -13.11 -21.95 -10.44
CA MET A 59 -14.10 -21.05 -9.84
C MET A 59 -14.12 -21.20 -8.33
N ARG A 60 -14.01 -22.44 -7.83
CA ARG A 60 -13.89 -22.72 -6.39
C ARG A 60 -12.62 -22.11 -5.80
N SER A 61 -11.48 -22.18 -6.49
CA SER A 61 -10.24 -21.53 -6.04
C SER A 61 -10.38 -20.01 -5.92
N LEU A 62 -11.12 -19.36 -6.82
CA LEU A 62 -11.41 -17.92 -6.72
C LEU A 62 -12.35 -17.61 -5.55
N GLN A 63 -13.38 -18.43 -5.32
CA GLN A 63 -14.28 -18.27 -4.18
C GLN A 63 -13.53 -18.45 -2.86
N GLU A 64 -12.66 -19.45 -2.80
CA GLU A 64 -11.83 -19.73 -1.64
C GLU A 64 -10.82 -18.63 -1.36
N LEU A 65 -10.15 -18.14 -2.41
CA LEU A 65 -9.28 -16.97 -2.28
C LEU A 65 -10.08 -15.80 -1.73
N GLY A 66 -11.27 -15.54 -2.28
CA GLY A 66 -12.18 -14.51 -1.78
C GLY A 66 -12.53 -14.67 -0.30
N ARG A 67 -12.77 -15.90 0.16
CA ARG A 67 -13.06 -16.23 1.55
C ARG A 67 -11.87 -15.90 2.47
N ILE A 68 -10.67 -16.32 2.10
CA ILE A 68 -9.45 -16.07 2.87
C ILE A 68 -9.12 -14.57 2.92
N LEU A 69 -9.19 -13.88 1.78
CA LEU A 69 -8.97 -12.44 1.73
C LEU A 69 -10.01 -11.67 2.58
N SER A 70 -11.27 -12.14 2.59
CA SER A 70 -12.32 -11.57 3.44
C SER A 70 -12.03 -11.80 4.93
N ASN A 71 -11.51 -12.97 5.31
CA ASN A 71 -11.11 -13.27 6.68
C ASN A 71 -9.95 -12.36 7.14
N VAL A 72 -8.93 -12.16 6.31
CA VAL A 72 -7.83 -11.22 6.61
C VAL A 72 -8.37 -9.80 6.73
N TRP A 73 -9.21 -9.36 5.79
CA TRP A 73 -9.79 -8.02 5.79
C TRP A 73 -10.65 -7.72 7.02
N THR A 74 -11.49 -8.68 7.43
CA THR A 74 -12.41 -8.52 8.57
C THR A 74 -11.70 -8.51 9.92
N LYS A 75 -10.59 -9.24 10.06
CA LYS A 75 -9.75 -9.25 11.27
C LYS A 75 -8.75 -8.08 11.33
N SER A 76 -8.56 -7.38 10.21
CA SER A 76 -7.58 -6.31 10.09
C SER A 76 -7.91 -5.13 11.00
N LYS A 77 -6.99 -4.80 11.91
CA LYS A 77 -7.07 -3.58 12.74
C LYS A 77 -7.04 -2.29 11.92
N ASN A 78 -6.63 -2.37 10.64
CA ASN A 78 -6.65 -1.23 9.71
C ASN A 78 -8.05 -0.70 9.42
N ASN A 79 -9.07 -1.52 9.70
CA ASN A 79 -10.46 -1.25 9.41
C ASN A 79 -11.25 -0.90 10.69
N GLU A 80 -10.67 -1.10 11.87
CA GLU A 80 -11.31 -0.71 13.12
C GLU A 80 -11.47 0.83 13.19
N ILE A 81 -12.62 1.27 13.72
CA ILE A 81 -12.77 2.66 14.13
C ILE A 81 -11.73 2.90 15.22
N ILE A 82 -10.65 3.62 14.89
CA ILE A 82 -9.87 4.30 15.91
C ILE A 82 -10.88 5.24 16.57
N SER A 83 -11.35 4.83 17.77
CA SER A 83 -12.12 5.67 18.68
C SER A 83 -11.51 7.07 18.61
N PRO A 84 -12.32 8.13 18.44
CA PRO A 84 -11.78 9.46 18.27
C PRO A 84 -10.82 9.70 19.43
N PHE A 85 -9.53 9.79 19.11
CA PHE A 85 -8.55 10.23 20.08
C PHE A 85 -9.09 11.55 20.60
N SER A 86 -9.49 11.53 21.87
CA SER A 86 -9.64 12.68 22.73
C SER A 86 -10.42 13.85 22.11
N SER A 87 -11.69 13.93 22.51
CA SER A 87 -12.36 15.18 22.81
C SER A 87 -11.39 16.20 23.43
N SER A 88 -10.75 17.03 22.60
CA SER A 88 -10.01 18.26 22.94
C SER A 88 -9.49 18.99 21.69
N SER A 89 -9.39 18.34 20.53
CA SER A 89 -9.13 19.05 19.27
C SER A 89 -10.42 19.15 18.47
N SER A 90 -11.30 20.05 18.90
CA SER A 90 -12.26 20.70 18.01
C SER A 90 -11.47 21.53 16.98
N SER A 91 -10.74 20.88 16.08
CA SER A 91 -10.28 21.52 14.85
C SER A 91 -11.41 21.37 13.84
N SER A 92 -12.19 22.44 13.76
CA SER A 92 -13.16 22.75 12.74
C SER A 92 -12.59 22.58 11.32
N PHE A 93 -12.53 21.36 10.79
CA PHE A 93 -12.40 21.19 9.33
C PHE A 93 -13.79 21.39 8.69
N PRO A 94 -13.94 22.37 7.79
CA PRO A 94 -15.24 22.78 7.30
C PRO A 94 -15.74 21.81 6.22
N LYS A 95 -17.02 21.43 6.32
CA LYS A 95 -17.80 20.62 5.34
C LYS A 95 -17.17 19.25 5.03
N SER A 96 -17.60 18.24 5.79
CA SER A 96 -17.32 16.82 5.54
C SER A 96 -17.50 16.42 4.06
N LEU A 97 -16.61 15.54 3.57
CA LEU A 97 -16.81 14.85 2.30
C LEU A 97 -18.23 14.30 2.21
N LYS A 98 -18.87 14.44 1.05
CA LYS A 98 -20.24 13.97 0.88
C LYS A 98 -20.21 12.50 0.50
N THR A 99 -20.91 11.69 1.27
CA THR A 99 -21.11 10.26 0.99
C THR A 99 -22.06 10.06 -0.18
N GLY A 100 -21.91 8.95 -0.90
CA GLY A 100 -22.81 8.54 -1.97
C GLY A 100 -22.73 9.36 -3.25
N ARG A 101 -21.71 10.23 -3.36
CA ARG A 101 -21.37 10.98 -4.57
C ARG A 101 -19.86 11.20 -4.67
N PRO A 102 -19.33 11.48 -5.87
CA PRO A 102 -17.95 11.93 -6.01
C PRO A 102 -17.70 13.25 -5.27
N ASN A 103 -16.46 13.46 -4.83
CA ASN A 103 -15.96 14.72 -4.30
C ASN A 103 -14.79 15.18 -5.17
N LEU A 104 -15.00 16.18 -6.02
CA LEU A 104 -13.95 16.70 -6.91
C LEU A 104 -13.09 17.72 -6.17
N ILE A 105 -11.78 17.51 -6.19
CA ILE A 105 -10.79 18.33 -5.51
C ILE A 105 -9.81 18.81 -6.56
N ILE A 106 -9.76 20.13 -6.73
CA ILE A 106 -8.80 20.77 -7.61
C ILE A 106 -7.65 21.26 -6.76
N ALA A 107 -6.50 20.62 -6.88
CA ALA A 107 -5.30 20.92 -6.12
C ALA A 107 -4.17 21.40 -7.04
N ASN A 108 -3.48 22.46 -6.63
CA ASN A 108 -2.34 23.00 -7.38
C ASN A 108 -1.25 21.92 -7.53
N HIS A 109 -0.46 21.98 -8.62
CA HIS A 109 0.50 20.92 -8.99
C HIS A 109 1.39 20.41 -7.87
N ASN A 110 1.86 21.29 -6.97
CA ASN A 110 2.80 20.96 -5.91
C ASN A 110 2.15 20.36 -4.65
N ASN A 111 0.82 20.43 -4.51
CA ASN A 111 0.14 20.14 -3.24
C ASN A 111 -0.78 18.90 -3.28
N LYS A 112 -0.79 18.12 -4.35
CA LYS A 112 -1.85 17.11 -4.58
C LYS A 112 -1.77 15.90 -3.66
N LEU A 113 -0.58 15.32 -3.50
CA LEU A 113 -0.39 14.20 -2.57
C LEU A 113 -0.63 14.67 -1.13
N TRP A 114 -0.28 15.93 -0.82
CA TRP A 114 -0.62 16.57 0.44
C TRP A 114 -2.13 16.74 0.62
N SER A 115 -2.88 17.08 -0.43
CA SER A 115 -4.34 17.10 -0.38
C SER A 115 -4.91 15.72 -0.08
N VAL A 116 -4.39 14.66 -0.71
CA VAL A 116 -4.81 13.28 -0.40
C VAL A 116 -4.56 12.97 1.08
N LEU A 117 -3.34 13.22 1.57
CA LEU A 117 -2.99 12.99 2.98
C LEU A 117 -3.92 13.75 3.94
N SER A 118 -4.20 15.02 3.63
CA SER A 118 -5.11 15.87 4.40
C SER A 118 -6.53 15.30 4.47
N LEU A 119 -7.03 14.73 3.36
CA LEU A 119 -8.34 14.08 3.34
C LEU A 119 -8.39 12.87 4.27
N TYR A 120 -7.38 12.00 4.21
CA TYR A 120 -7.30 10.82 5.07
C TYR A 120 -7.19 11.20 6.54
N GLU A 121 -6.37 12.21 6.86
CA GLU A 121 -6.25 12.74 8.22
C GLU A 121 -7.60 13.30 8.73
N SER A 122 -8.33 14.04 7.90
CA SER A 122 -9.63 14.63 8.27
C SER A 122 -10.70 13.60 8.68
N ILE A 123 -10.59 12.36 8.22
CA ILE A 123 -11.49 11.25 8.57
C ILE A 123 -10.85 10.24 9.54
N GLY A 124 -9.62 10.52 9.99
CA GLY A 124 -8.83 9.67 10.85
C GLY A 124 -8.58 8.28 10.24
N LEU A 125 -8.21 8.26 8.96
CA LEU A 125 -7.76 7.08 8.22
C LEU A 125 -6.33 7.29 7.73
N THR A 126 -5.69 6.19 7.34
CA THR A 126 -4.38 6.18 6.70
C THR A 126 -4.54 5.79 5.24
N PRO A 127 -3.95 6.51 4.27
CA PRO A 127 -4.01 6.12 2.87
C PRO A 127 -3.31 4.78 2.63
N ARG A 128 -3.89 3.94 1.77
CA ARG A 128 -3.35 2.63 1.40
C ARG A 128 -3.45 2.42 -0.12
N ALA A 129 -2.63 1.53 -0.66
CA ALA A 129 -2.52 1.31 -2.11
C ALA A 129 -3.82 0.85 -2.75
N GLU A 130 -4.67 0.12 -2.03
CA GLU A 130 -5.99 -0.31 -2.48
C GLU A 130 -7.06 0.79 -2.41
N HIS A 131 -6.77 1.89 -1.72
CA HIS A 131 -7.68 3.03 -1.59
C HIS A 131 -7.30 4.21 -2.48
N VAL A 132 -6.02 4.37 -2.81
CA VAL A 132 -5.52 5.50 -3.61
C VAL A 132 -4.94 4.99 -4.92
N LEU A 133 -5.57 5.34 -6.04
CA LEU A 133 -5.00 5.11 -7.37
C LEU A 133 -4.33 6.39 -7.87
N LEU A 134 -3.00 6.34 -8.02
CA LEU A 134 -2.22 7.37 -8.68
C LEU A 134 -2.23 7.10 -10.19
N CYS A 135 -2.97 7.91 -10.95
CA CYS A 135 -3.05 7.77 -12.39
C CYS A 135 -1.74 8.20 -13.06
N LYS A 136 -1.33 7.39 -14.03
CA LYS A 136 -0.21 7.61 -14.95
C LYS A 136 -0.66 7.28 -16.37
N GLU A 137 0.15 7.62 -17.36
CA GLU A 137 -0.15 7.37 -18.78
C GLU A 137 -0.32 5.89 -19.13
N THR A 138 0.24 5.02 -18.30
CA THR A 138 0.13 3.55 -18.40
C THR A 138 -0.94 2.95 -17.49
N THR A 139 -1.69 3.77 -16.73
CA THR A 139 -2.81 3.27 -15.92
C THR A 139 -3.89 2.69 -16.84
N THR A 140 -4.28 1.46 -16.56
CA THR A 140 -5.23 0.68 -17.34
C THR A 140 -6.67 0.96 -16.92
N GLU A 141 -7.61 0.60 -17.80
CA GLU A 141 -9.05 0.65 -17.50
C GLU A 141 -9.40 -0.27 -16.32
N GLU A 142 -8.80 -1.47 -16.28
CA GLU A 142 -9.01 -2.46 -15.21
C GLU A 142 -8.64 -1.90 -13.84
N GLU A 143 -7.51 -1.18 -13.71
CA GLU A 143 -7.11 -0.57 -12.44
C GLU A 143 -8.14 0.44 -11.93
N VAL A 144 -8.69 1.27 -12.83
CA VAL A 144 -9.71 2.27 -12.45
C VAL A 144 -11.03 1.59 -12.13
N GLU A 145 -11.45 0.60 -12.91
CA GLU A 145 -12.65 -0.20 -12.63
C GLU A 145 -12.54 -0.91 -11.29
N CYS A 146 -11.40 -1.52 -10.97
CA CYS A 146 -11.17 -2.15 -9.67
C CYS A 146 -11.30 -1.15 -8.52
N LEU A 147 -10.74 0.06 -8.64
CA LEU A 147 -10.90 1.11 -7.61
C LEU A 147 -12.38 1.47 -7.41
N LEU A 148 -13.11 1.70 -8.51
CA LEU A 148 -14.52 2.08 -8.46
C LEU A 148 -15.40 0.95 -7.94
N LEU A 149 -15.14 -0.29 -8.33
CA LEU A 149 -15.82 -1.48 -7.80
C LEU A 149 -15.61 -1.60 -6.29
N ARG A 150 -14.39 -1.40 -5.78
CA ARG A 150 -14.12 -1.38 -4.34
C ARG A 150 -14.91 -0.28 -3.64
N ALA A 151 -14.94 0.93 -4.21
CA ALA A 151 -15.68 2.06 -3.65
C ALA A 151 -17.20 1.81 -3.58
N LEU A 152 -17.78 1.26 -4.66
CA LEU A 152 -19.23 1.08 -4.78
C LEU A 152 -19.72 -0.21 -4.11
N LEU A 153 -18.95 -1.30 -4.13
CA LEU A 153 -19.39 -2.60 -3.61
C LEU A 153 -19.13 -2.79 -2.11
N TYR A 154 -18.36 -1.90 -1.47
CA TYR A 154 -17.97 -1.99 -0.04
C TYR A 154 -19.13 -2.30 0.92
N MET A 155 -20.36 -1.85 0.62
CA MET A 155 -21.52 -2.02 1.52
C MET A 155 -22.36 -3.28 1.29
N LYS A 156 -22.20 -4.04 0.18
CA LYS A 156 -23.06 -5.21 -0.05
C LYS A 156 -22.79 -6.35 0.95
N SER A 157 -21.61 -6.41 1.55
CA SER A 157 -21.19 -7.50 2.45
C SER A 157 -21.22 -7.17 3.95
N ASN A 158 -21.23 -5.88 4.35
CA ASN A 158 -20.96 -5.46 5.73
C ASN A 158 -22.13 -4.73 6.42
N LYS A 159 -23.31 -5.36 6.50
CA LYS A 159 -24.45 -4.82 7.26
C LYS A 159 -24.30 -4.88 8.79
N ALA A 160 -23.22 -5.46 9.32
CA ALA A 160 -23.13 -5.87 10.72
C ALA A 160 -21.89 -5.36 11.50
N ILE A 161 -21.02 -4.51 10.95
CA ILE A 161 -19.72 -4.21 11.57
C ILE A 161 -19.49 -2.69 11.70
N ASN A 162 -19.03 -2.28 12.89
CA ASN A 162 -18.54 -0.94 13.25
C ASN A 162 -17.25 -0.58 12.47
N VAL A 163 -17.34 -0.42 11.14
CA VAL A 163 -16.19 -0.11 10.27
C VAL A 163 -16.33 1.31 9.74
N LYS A 164 -15.27 2.12 9.80
CA LYS A 164 -15.26 3.43 9.11
C LYS A 164 -15.42 3.20 7.61
N ALA A 165 -16.29 3.97 6.95
CA ALA A 165 -16.37 3.96 5.49
C ALA A 165 -14.99 4.36 4.91
N PRO A 166 -14.33 3.51 4.11
CA PRO A 166 -13.06 3.83 3.51
C PRO A 166 -13.24 4.93 2.47
N LEU A 167 -12.28 5.85 2.45
CA LEU A 167 -12.16 6.83 1.38
C LEU A 167 -11.36 6.20 0.24
N TYR A 168 -11.90 6.25 -0.97
CA TYR A 168 -11.20 5.90 -2.20
C TYR A 168 -10.87 7.16 -3.00
N CYS A 169 -9.65 7.25 -3.52
CA CYS A 169 -9.13 8.41 -4.24
C CYS A 169 -8.64 8.03 -5.64
N LEU A 170 -9.13 8.74 -6.65
CA LEU A 170 -8.54 8.76 -7.99
C LEU A 170 -7.72 10.04 -8.11
N VAL A 171 -6.39 9.92 -8.27
CA VAL A 171 -5.46 11.05 -8.27
C VAL A 171 -4.87 11.22 -9.66
N TRP A 172 -4.80 12.45 -10.18
CA TRP A 172 -4.32 12.78 -11.52
C TRP A 172 -5.11 12.16 -12.68
N PRO A 173 -6.45 12.22 -12.71
CA PRO A 173 -7.21 11.68 -13.84
C PRO A 173 -6.78 12.25 -15.20
N GLU A 174 -6.21 13.46 -15.24
CA GLU A 174 -5.61 14.08 -16.43
C GLU A 174 -4.43 13.28 -17.04
N LYS A 175 -3.84 12.34 -16.30
CA LYS A 175 -2.79 11.44 -16.80
C LYS A 175 -3.34 10.19 -17.48
N LEU A 176 -4.64 9.94 -17.40
CA LEU A 176 -5.26 8.81 -18.08
C LEU A 176 -5.32 9.04 -19.59
N GLN A 177 -5.19 7.97 -20.35
CA GLN A 177 -5.46 8.00 -21.79
C GLN A 177 -6.93 8.36 -22.05
N ALA A 178 -7.20 9.09 -23.14
CA ALA A 178 -8.55 9.57 -23.46
C ALA A 178 -9.61 8.45 -23.46
N ARG A 179 -9.29 7.28 -24.03
CA ARG A 179 -10.17 6.09 -24.04
C ARG A 179 -10.55 5.62 -22.64
N THR A 180 -9.60 5.65 -21.70
CA THR A 180 -9.80 5.23 -20.32
C THR A 180 -10.65 6.26 -19.60
N LEU A 181 -10.33 7.55 -19.80
CA LEU A 181 -11.09 8.67 -19.22
C LEU A 181 -12.57 8.63 -19.64
N GLU A 182 -12.86 8.41 -20.92
CA GLU A 182 -14.23 8.31 -21.45
C GLU A 182 -15.05 7.20 -20.79
N LYS A 183 -14.44 6.05 -20.49
CA LYS A 183 -15.10 4.95 -19.77
C LYS A 183 -15.31 5.29 -18.30
N VAL A 184 -14.31 5.88 -17.65
CA VAL A 184 -14.40 6.31 -16.26
C VAL A 184 -15.52 7.32 -16.05
N ILE A 185 -15.70 8.24 -17.00
CA ILE A 185 -16.78 9.23 -17.01
C ILE A 185 -18.17 8.58 -17.00
N LYS A 186 -18.33 7.41 -17.62
CA LYS A 186 -19.63 6.72 -17.73
C LYS A 186 -20.02 5.95 -16.45
N LEU A 187 -19.08 5.67 -15.56
CA LEU A 187 -19.31 4.83 -14.39
C LEU A 187 -20.08 5.53 -13.25
N PRO A 188 -19.84 6.81 -12.91
CA PRO A 188 -20.60 7.52 -11.88
C PRO A 188 -22.10 7.61 -12.17
N SER A 189 -22.49 7.79 -13.44
CA SER A 189 -23.88 7.96 -13.87
C SER A 189 -24.71 6.68 -13.84
N GLN A 190 -24.06 5.52 -13.76
CA GLN A 190 -24.73 4.21 -13.69
C GLN A 190 -25.05 3.77 -12.25
N SER A 191 -24.47 4.44 -11.24
CA SER A 191 -24.71 4.12 -9.82
C SER A 191 -25.93 4.88 -9.25
N ARG A 192 -27.14 4.39 -9.52
CA ARG A 192 -28.39 4.95 -8.95
C ARG A 192 -28.69 4.52 -7.50
N GLN A 193 -27.76 3.86 -6.82
CA GLN A 193 -27.99 3.34 -5.48
C GLN A 193 -27.40 4.28 -4.43
N THR A 194 -28.25 4.72 -3.50
CA THR A 194 -27.89 5.40 -2.23
C THR A 194 -26.96 4.51 -1.42
N GLN A 195 -25.67 4.56 -1.73
CA GLN A 195 -24.63 3.80 -1.05
C GLN A 195 -23.77 4.78 -0.25
N LEU A 196 -23.44 4.39 0.99
CA LEU A 196 -22.54 5.14 1.88
C LEU A 196 -21.07 4.94 1.44
N TYR A 197 -20.73 5.31 0.21
CA TYR A 197 -19.34 5.33 -0.25
C TYR A 197 -18.71 6.71 -0.08
N LEU A 198 -17.41 6.75 0.16
CA LEU A 198 -16.60 7.97 0.11
C LEU A 198 -15.63 7.84 -1.06
N PHE A 199 -15.84 8.68 -2.08
CA PHE A 199 -14.98 8.71 -3.25
C PHE A 199 -14.56 10.16 -3.55
N ALA A 200 -13.27 10.35 -3.79
CA ALA A 200 -12.69 11.63 -4.14
C ALA A 200 -11.89 11.53 -5.45
N VAL A 201 -11.99 12.58 -6.26
CA VAL A 201 -11.19 12.77 -7.47
C VAL A 201 -10.28 13.96 -7.23
N VAL A 202 -8.97 13.76 -7.23
CA VAL A 202 -7.96 14.81 -6.97
C VAL A 202 -7.23 15.12 -8.27
N SER A 203 -7.46 16.30 -8.84
CA SER A 203 -6.92 16.72 -10.14
C SER A 203 -6.16 18.04 -10.04
N SER A 204 -5.15 18.26 -10.90
CA SER A 204 -4.64 19.63 -11.16
C SER A 204 -5.46 20.40 -12.16
N ASP A 205 -6.12 19.70 -13.06
CA ASP A 205 -6.65 20.29 -14.27
C ASP A 205 -8.15 20.49 -14.09
N ARG A 206 -8.59 21.75 -14.09
CA ARG A 206 -10.02 22.08 -13.99
C ARG A 206 -10.77 21.71 -15.26
N ASP A 207 -10.06 21.63 -16.37
CA ASP A 207 -10.62 21.58 -17.71
C ASP A 207 -10.49 20.19 -18.34
N ASN A 208 -9.81 19.23 -17.68
CA ASN A 208 -9.86 17.84 -18.12
C ASN A 208 -11.30 17.31 -18.09
N GLY A 209 -11.61 16.37 -18.98
CA GLY A 209 -12.98 15.89 -19.20
C GLY A 209 -13.68 15.38 -17.93
N LEU A 210 -12.97 14.70 -17.03
CA LEU A 210 -13.57 14.21 -15.78
C LEU A 210 -13.80 15.34 -14.77
N SER A 211 -12.85 16.27 -14.61
CA SER A 211 -13.03 17.45 -13.76
C SER A 211 -14.19 18.32 -14.24
N TYR A 212 -14.31 18.54 -15.55
CA TYR A 212 -15.40 19.32 -16.14
C TYR A 212 -16.78 18.72 -15.85
N ILE A 213 -16.91 17.39 -15.93
CA ILE A 213 -18.16 16.67 -15.64
C ILE A 213 -18.47 16.70 -14.14
N LEU A 214 -17.43 16.56 -13.30
CA LEU A 214 -17.59 16.54 -11.86
C LEU A 214 -17.62 17.93 -11.22
N ARG A 215 -17.68 19.02 -12.01
CA ARG A 215 -17.62 20.41 -11.51
C ARG A 215 -18.68 20.75 -10.46
N GLU A 216 -19.88 20.17 -10.58
CA GLU A 216 -20.98 20.37 -9.62
C GLU A 216 -20.74 19.62 -8.29
N PHE A 217 -19.86 18.64 -8.32
CA PHE A 217 -19.42 17.86 -7.16
C PHE A 217 -18.12 18.41 -6.55
N LYS A 218 -17.69 19.61 -6.97
CA LYS A 218 -16.51 20.27 -6.41
C LYS A 218 -16.63 20.43 -4.91
N TRP A 219 -15.59 19.98 -4.21
CA TRP A 219 -15.38 20.15 -2.79
C TRP A 219 -14.37 21.29 -2.59
N ASN A 220 -14.82 22.33 -1.90
CA ASN A 220 -13.97 23.45 -1.50
C ASN A 220 -13.58 23.22 -0.04
N ALA A 221 -12.43 22.60 0.20
CA ALA A 221 -11.76 22.78 1.49
C ALA A 221 -11.44 24.28 1.61
N SER A 222 -11.65 24.89 2.77
CA SER A 222 -10.90 26.11 3.06
C SER A 222 -9.41 25.74 2.94
N GLU A 223 -8.62 26.59 2.29
CA GLU A 223 -7.16 26.48 2.22
C GLU A 223 -6.52 26.78 3.60
N GLU A 224 -7.13 26.32 4.69
CA GLU A 224 -6.52 26.40 6.00
C GLU A 224 -5.39 25.39 6.05
N ASN A 225 -4.19 25.92 6.30
CA ASN A 225 -2.91 25.22 6.37
C ASN A 225 -3.02 23.91 7.15
N VAL A 226 -3.35 22.82 6.45
CA VAL A 226 -3.18 21.47 6.98
C VAL A 226 -1.68 21.33 7.18
N ASN A 227 -1.22 21.23 8.43
CA ASN A 227 0.16 20.88 8.71
C ASN A 227 0.31 19.40 8.33
N PRO A 228 0.89 19.07 7.17
CA PRO A 228 0.78 17.73 6.60
C PRO A 228 1.53 16.67 7.41
N ASN A 229 2.29 17.11 8.42
CA ASN A 229 3.14 16.27 9.22
C ASN A 229 2.40 15.63 10.41
N SER A 230 1.28 16.15 10.91
CA SER A 230 0.66 15.65 12.15
C SER A 230 0.19 14.19 12.08
N GLY A 231 -0.40 13.77 10.96
CA GLY A 231 -0.89 12.39 10.77
C GLY A 231 0.20 11.36 10.43
N ILE A 232 1.14 11.71 9.55
CA ILE A 232 2.19 10.79 9.08
C ILE A 232 3.12 10.36 10.23
N HIS A 233 3.37 11.23 11.20
CA HIS A 233 4.26 10.95 12.32
C HIS A 233 3.78 9.81 13.24
N ASN A 234 2.53 9.35 13.11
CA ASN A 234 2.02 8.19 13.82
C ASN A 234 2.17 6.88 13.02
N MET A 235 2.50 6.94 11.74
CA MET A 235 2.66 5.75 10.88
C MET A 235 4.04 5.11 11.00
N TYR A 236 5.07 5.92 11.25
CA TYR A 236 6.46 5.48 11.29
C TYR A 236 7.05 5.64 12.70
N ALA A 237 8.04 4.80 13.02
CA ALA A 237 8.87 5.00 14.20
C ALA A 237 9.69 6.30 14.03
N ARG A 238 9.76 7.11 15.09
CA ARG A 238 10.47 8.40 15.07
C ARG A 238 11.93 8.28 15.48
N GLU A 239 12.22 7.33 16.37
CA GLU A 239 13.53 7.12 16.96
C GLU A 239 14.02 5.72 16.65
N LEU A 240 15.30 5.62 16.31
CA LEU A 240 15.97 4.38 15.97
C LEU A 240 15.99 3.41 17.18
N ASP A 241 16.18 3.97 18.38
CA ASP A 241 16.26 3.24 19.65
C ASP A 241 14.92 2.59 20.06
N LEU A 242 13.79 3.12 19.57
CA LEU A 242 12.47 2.52 19.82
C LEU A 242 12.25 1.25 19.01
N LEU A 243 13.00 1.04 17.93
CA LEU A 243 12.92 -0.19 17.15
C LEU A 243 13.47 -1.38 17.93
N THR A 244 14.43 -1.20 18.83
CA THR A 244 15.15 -2.32 19.45
C THR A 244 14.50 -2.79 20.76
N THR A 245 13.58 -2.00 21.33
CA THR A 245 13.04 -2.19 22.68
C THR A 245 11.64 -2.82 22.75
N LYS A 246 10.83 -2.82 21.68
CA LYS A 246 9.46 -3.37 21.69
C LYS A 246 9.11 -4.17 20.42
N LYS A 247 9.30 -5.49 20.44
CA LYS A 247 8.95 -6.38 19.32
C LYS A 247 7.47 -6.33 18.87
N ALA A 248 6.54 -6.03 19.78
CA ALA A 248 5.10 -6.16 19.52
C ALA A 248 4.44 -4.95 18.81
N ASP A 249 5.13 -3.80 18.72
CA ASP A 249 4.59 -2.53 18.19
C ASP A 249 5.56 -1.84 17.21
N GLN A 250 6.48 -2.58 16.58
CA GLN A 250 7.46 -2.01 15.65
C GLN A 250 6.78 -1.43 14.42
N LYS A 251 6.51 -0.13 14.47
CA LYS A 251 6.20 0.67 13.27
C LYS A 251 7.43 0.66 12.35
N PRO A 252 7.23 0.67 11.03
CA PRO A 252 8.34 0.81 10.10
C PRO A 252 9.10 2.11 10.39
N PHE A 253 10.42 2.08 10.23
CA PHE A 253 11.27 3.27 10.36
C PHE A 253 11.63 3.80 8.98
N VAL A 254 11.32 5.07 8.74
CA VAL A 254 11.65 5.77 7.50
C VAL A 254 12.27 7.10 7.88
N ARG A 255 13.43 7.41 7.28
CA ARG A 255 14.15 8.67 7.48
C ARG A 255 14.58 9.24 6.15
N LEU A 256 14.24 10.50 5.91
CA LEU A 256 14.67 11.26 4.74
C LEU A 256 15.93 12.06 5.08
N TYR A 257 16.96 11.93 4.26
CA TYR A 257 18.21 12.68 4.39
C TYR A 257 18.32 13.70 3.25
N GLU A 258 17.90 14.93 3.52
CA GLU A 258 17.98 16.05 2.59
C GLU A 258 19.15 16.98 2.98
N VAL A 259 19.87 17.49 1.99
CA VAL A 259 20.92 18.51 2.20
C VAL A 259 20.71 19.55 1.10
N LYS A 260 20.66 20.83 1.48
CA LYS A 260 20.36 21.96 0.59
C LYS A 260 21.57 22.40 -0.25
N ASP A 261 22.79 22.17 0.25
CA ASP A 261 24.03 22.48 -0.46
C ASP A 261 24.77 21.18 -0.85
N ASN A 262 25.31 21.14 -2.07
CA ASN A 262 25.89 19.93 -2.70
C ASN A 262 27.17 19.37 -2.04
N ASN A 263 27.43 19.63 -0.76
CA ASN A 263 28.59 19.11 -0.05
C ASN A 263 28.24 18.23 1.16
N THR A 264 28.58 16.95 0.98
CA THR A 264 29.15 15.97 1.92
C THR A 264 28.49 15.79 3.30
N GLY A 265 27.81 14.65 3.47
CA GLY A 265 27.42 14.16 4.80
C GLY A 265 26.31 13.12 4.82
N LYS A 266 25.44 13.05 3.79
CA LYS A 266 24.29 12.12 3.75
C LYS A 266 24.71 10.66 3.93
N THR A 267 25.56 10.16 3.03
CA THR A 267 26.04 8.78 3.07
C THR A 267 26.84 8.49 4.35
N TRP A 268 27.60 9.46 4.87
CA TRP A 268 28.32 9.30 6.13
C TRP A 268 27.35 9.17 7.31
N THR A 269 26.32 10.01 7.36
CA THR A 269 25.25 9.97 8.39
C THR A 269 24.52 8.64 8.35
N ILE A 270 24.10 8.20 7.16
CA ILE A 270 23.42 6.90 6.99
C ILE A 270 24.31 5.75 7.44
N ARG A 271 25.61 5.78 7.10
CA ARG A 271 26.57 4.77 7.55
C ARG A 271 26.78 4.77 9.06
N ARG A 272 26.75 5.94 9.70
CA ARG A 272 26.83 6.06 11.16
C ARG A 272 25.58 5.45 11.79
N ASP A 273 24.39 5.81 11.34
CA ASP A 273 23.13 5.26 11.86
C ASP A 273 23.06 3.73 11.69
N ILE A 274 23.57 3.19 10.56
CA ILE A 274 23.71 1.73 10.38
C ILE A 274 24.68 1.13 11.39
N LYS A 275 25.84 1.75 11.64
CA LYS A 275 26.80 1.28 12.65
C LYS A 275 26.22 1.29 14.05
N ASP A 276 25.40 2.28 14.39
CA ASP A 276 24.74 2.35 15.70
C ASP A 276 23.72 1.22 15.85
N LEU A 277 23.00 0.86 14.78
CA LEU A 277 22.16 -0.34 14.77
C LEU A 277 22.99 -1.63 14.91
N GLU A 278 24.15 -1.73 14.25
CA GLU A 278 25.04 -2.90 14.31
C GLU A 278 25.58 -3.15 15.73
N GLN A 279 25.70 -2.11 16.55
CA GLN A 279 26.02 -2.25 17.97
C GLN A 279 24.89 -2.93 18.78
N THR A 280 23.65 -2.81 18.31
CA THR A 280 22.48 -3.34 19.00
C THR A 280 22.08 -4.74 18.51
N THR A 281 22.34 -5.06 17.25
CA THR A 281 22.06 -6.39 16.69
C THR A 281 23.09 -6.80 15.64
N SER A 282 23.57 -8.04 15.74
CA SER A 282 24.51 -8.64 14.78
C SER A 282 23.83 -9.15 13.49
N LYS A 283 22.49 -9.05 13.40
CA LYS A 283 21.68 -9.57 12.30
C LYS A 283 21.23 -8.45 11.33
N ILE A 284 22.15 -7.61 10.88
CA ILE A 284 21.85 -6.50 9.96
C ILE A 284 22.37 -6.79 8.56
N GLN A 285 21.56 -6.47 7.57
CA GLN A 285 21.94 -6.42 6.17
C GLN A 285 21.65 -5.03 5.63
N SER A 286 22.70 -4.32 5.19
CA SER A 286 22.54 -3.02 4.53
C SER A 286 22.53 -3.19 3.02
N VAL A 287 21.56 -2.57 2.36
CA VAL A 287 21.37 -2.60 0.91
C VAL A 287 21.31 -1.17 0.39
N CYS A 288 22.18 -0.83 -0.55
CA CYS A 288 22.17 0.47 -1.22
C CYS A 288 21.56 0.34 -2.62
N ILE A 289 20.49 1.11 -2.87
CA ILE A 289 19.79 1.16 -4.15
C ILE A 289 19.95 2.57 -4.70
N ARG A 290 20.56 2.70 -5.88
CA ARG A 290 20.82 4.00 -6.50
C ARG A 290 19.89 4.25 -7.68
N PHE A 291 19.27 5.42 -7.69
CA PHE A 291 18.42 5.92 -8.76
C PHE A 291 19.14 7.04 -9.50
N ASN A 292 19.77 6.68 -10.62
CA ASN A 292 20.60 7.58 -11.44
C ASN A 292 19.93 8.03 -12.74
N SER A 293 18.64 7.73 -12.90
CA SER A 293 17.85 8.00 -14.09
C SER A 293 16.81 9.06 -13.78
N SER A 294 16.46 9.86 -14.79
CA SER A 294 15.36 10.83 -14.73
C SER A 294 14.02 10.16 -14.40
N ASP A 295 13.88 8.89 -14.78
CA ASP A 295 12.74 8.05 -14.49
C ASP A 295 13.09 6.95 -13.49
N ILE A 296 12.13 6.63 -12.60
CA ILE A 296 12.24 5.51 -11.66
C ILE A 296 11.72 4.23 -12.35
N ASP A 297 12.63 3.28 -12.59
CA ASP A 297 12.26 1.92 -13.01
C ASP A 297 11.76 1.13 -11.81
N TRP A 298 10.44 1.15 -11.60
CA TRP A 298 9.78 0.44 -10.51
C TRP A 298 9.95 -1.09 -10.58
N GLU A 299 10.03 -1.67 -11.78
CA GLU A 299 10.18 -3.12 -11.94
C GLU A 299 11.58 -3.55 -11.47
N ASN A 300 12.61 -2.87 -11.95
CA ASN A 300 13.98 -3.11 -11.51
C ASN A 300 14.16 -2.80 -10.02
N THR A 301 13.51 -1.74 -9.51
CA THR A 301 13.52 -1.42 -8.07
C THR A 301 13.04 -2.58 -7.23
N VAL A 302 11.87 -3.13 -7.56
CA VAL A 302 11.28 -4.27 -6.85
C VAL A 302 12.20 -5.49 -6.95
N LYS A 303 12.78 -5.76 -8.13
CA LYS A 303 13.78 -6.85 -8.29
C LYS A 303 14.99 -6.67 -7.38
N VAL A 304 15.53 -5.45 -7.26
CA VAL A 304 16.67 -5.15 -6.38
C VAL A 304 16.29 -5.32 -4.91
N LEU A 305 15.10 -4.87 -4.50
CA LEU A 305 14.60 -5.07 -3.14
C LEU A 305 14.53 -6.56 -2.78
N TRP A 306 14.08 -7.40 -3.71
CA TRP A 306 13.97 -8.85 -3.54
C TRP A 306 15.28 -9.63 -3.67
N LYS A 307 16.36 -9.01 -4.16
CA LYS A 307 17.66 -9.67 -4.35
C LYS A 307 18.23 -10.30 -3.06
N TYR A 308 17.82 -9.81 -1.90
CA TYR A 308 18.29 -10.27 -0.59
C TYR A 308 17.35 -11.29 0.07
N HIS A 309 16.27 -11.66 -0.61
CA HIS A 309 15.35 -12.69 -0.15
C HIS A 309 15.80 -14.09 -0.64
N PRO A 310 15.74 -15.16 0.14
CA PRO A 310 16.22 -16.48 -0.30
C PRO A 310 15.53 -17.03 -1.56
N CYS A 311 14.24 -16.73 -1.73
CA CYS A 311 13.51 -16.95 -2.98
C CYS A 311 13.87 -15.88 -4.01
N GLN A 312 14.40 -16.28 -5.17
CA GLN A 312 14.92 -15.42 -6.23
C GLN A 312 14.11 -15.46 -7.51
N ALA A 313 13.29 -16.48 -7.73
CA ALA A 313 12.45 -16.60 -8.91
C ALA A 313 11.26 -15.62 -8.88
N ASP A 314 10.68 -15.35 -10.04
CA ASP A 314 9.52 -14.44 -10.18
C ASP A 314 8.22 -15.04 -9.60
N ASN A 315 8.13 -16.37 -9.50
CA ASN A 315 6.97 -17.07 -8.97
C ASN A 315 7.37 -18.34 -8.22
N ALA A 316 6.47 -18.82 -7.36
CA ALA A 316 6.75 -19.98 -6.50
C ALA A 316 6.98 -21.28 -7.30
N SER A 317 6.34 -21.42 -8.48
CA SER A 317 6.47 -22.63 -9.31
C SER A 317 7.88 -22.85 -9.88
N LYS A 318 8.70 -21.80 -9.97
CA LYS A 318 10.09 -21.86 -10.44
C LYS A 318 11.09 -22.02 -9.30
N GLU A 319 10.63 -22.01 -8.05
CA GLU A 319 11.50 -22.19 -6.90
C GLU A 319 11.85 -23.65 -6.67
N ASN A 320 13.05 -23.87 -6.13
CA ASN A 320 13.54 -25.20 -5.79
C ASN A 320 14.07 -25.16 -4.35
N SER A 321 13.59 -26.06 -3.50
CA SER A 321 13.99 -26.15 -2.08
C SER A 321 15.51 -26.17 -1.90
N LYS A 322 16.25 -26.89 -2.76
CA LYS A 322 17.74 -26.91 -2.69
C LYS A 322 18.36 -25.55 -2.97
N ASN A 323 17.79 -24.78 -3.89
CA ASN A 323 18.27 -23.42 -4.20
C ASN A 323 17.91 -22.44 -3.08
N ILE A 324 16.71 -22.55 -2.51
CA ILE A 324 16.29 -21.74 -1.36
C ILE A 324 17.27 -21.94 -0.20
N GLU A 325 17.54 -23.18 0.19
CA GLU A 325 18.47 -23.49 1.29
C GLU A 325 19.89 -23.01 1.02
N LYS A 326 20.37 -23.18 -0.22
CA LYS A 326 21.67 -22.64 -0.65
C LYS A 326 21.71 -21.12 -0.52
N ASN A 327 20.65 -20.43 -0.96
CA ASN A 327 20.56 -18.97 -0.89
C ASN A 327 20.47 -18.49 0.57
N MET A 328 19.71 -19.19 1.43
CA MET A 328 19.67 -18.88 2.87
C MET A 328 21.06 -18.91 3.49
N LYS A 329 21.86 -19.94 3.19
CA LYS A 329 23.24 -20.06 3.68
C LYS A 329 24.14 -18.95 3.11
N ASN A 330 24.09 -18.74 1.79
CA ASN A 330 24.93 -17.74 1.11
C ASN A 330 24.65 -16.31 1.58
N LEU A 331 23.36 -15.98 1.77
CA LEU A 331 22.92 -14.66 2.23
C LEU A 331 22.99 -14.51 3.75
N LYS A 332 23.34 -15.57 4.50
CA LYS A 332 23.22 -15.61 5.97
C LYS A 332 21.83 -15.12 6.44
N TYR A 333 20.80 -15.55 5.72
CA TYR A 333 19.43 -15.10 5.95
C TYR A 333 18.86 -15.75 7.21
N SER A 334 18.21 -14.95 8.04
CA SER A 334 17.33 -15.41 9.12
C SER A 334 16.06 -14.55 9.16
N LYS A 335 14.95 -15.12 9.64
CA LYS A 335 13.66 -14.39 9.76
C LYS A 335 13.76 -13.14 10.64
N ASP A 336 14.72 -13.11 11.57
CA ASP A 336 14.98 -11.97 12.44
C ASP A 336 16.00 -10.98 11.86
N ASN A 337 16.43 -11.13 10.60
CA ASN A 337 17.39 -10.21 10.00
C ASN A 337 16.73 -8.85 9.75
N TRP A 338 17.43 -7.80 10.14
CA TRP A 338 17.05 -6.43 9.84
C TRP A 338 17.65 -6.07 8.49
N ILE A 339 16.81 -5.65 7.55
CA ILE A 339 17.27 -5.17 6.25
C ILE A 339 17.13 -3.65 6.23
N VAL A 340 18.26 -2.96 6.09
CA VAL A 340 18.31 -1.50 5.97
C VAL A 340 18.47 -1.15 4.49
N TYR A 341 17.41 -0.64 3.89
CA TYR A 341 17.44 -0.12 2.53
C TYR A 341 17.84 1.36 2.52
N HIS A 342 19.04 1.65 2.02
CA HIS A 342 19.48 2.98 1.64
C HIS A 342 19.06 3.26 0.20
N ILE A 343 18.00 4.05 0.04
CA ILE A 343 17.49 4.50 -1.26
C ILE A 343 18.14 5.85 -1.58
N ASP A 344 19.07 5.85 -2.53
CA ASP A 344 19.87 6.99 -2.96
C ASP A 344 19.29 7.54 -4.27
N ILE A 345 18.66 8.71 -4.22
CA ILE A 345 18.05 9.37 -5.37
C ILE A 345 18.98 10.47 -5.84
N SER A 346 19.52 10.30 -7.06
CA SER A 346 20.40 11.29 -7.68
C SER A 346 19.62 12.53 -8.15
N SER A 347 20.35 13.59 -8.46
CA SER A 347 19.79 14.83 -9.01
C SER A 347 19.59 14.81 -10.54
N CYS A 348 19.85 13.66 -11.19
CA CYS A 348 19.86 13.53 -12.64
C CYS A 348 18.48 13.63 -13.28
#